data_AF-A0A821KCG5-F1
#
_entry.id   AF-A0A821KCG5-F1
#
_cell.length_a   1.000
_cell.length_b   1.000
_cell.length_c   1.000
_cell.angle_alpha   90.00
_cell.angle_beta   90.00
_cell.angle_gamma   90.00
#
_symmetry.space_group_name_H-M   'P 1'
#
loop_
_entity.id
_entity.type
_entity.pdbx_description
1 polymer ?
#
loop_
_entity_poly.entity_id
_entity_poly.type
_entity_poly.pdbx_seq_one_letter_code
_entity_poly.pdbx_strand_id
1 'polypeptide(L)'
;FIQAAANKPLGTRKDPVYCECLQIHEHNVKKFPHIAYHGTSIKVILSILMDGLVMPSTVVSSGLRVCSPTPIIQRGISAFGIQDFANGIFVSPSVHYCSDPGYAATFTDGDRCLIPVLECSVKKDSFQAFPCMAPTYKPHPNEEINAIEWRLTNPAAIEIISVLLIPVMKS
;
A
#
# COMPACT_ATOMS: atom_id res chain seq x y z
N PHE A 1 7.21 -9.14 15.70
CA PHE A 1 5.82 -9.59 15.40
C PHE A 1 5.68 -10.24 14.02
N ILE A 2 5.91 -9.53 12.91
CA ILE A 2 5.71 -10.07 11.55
C ILE A 2 6.58 -11.31 11.27
N GLN A 3 7.85 -11.33 11.70
CA GLN A 3 8.74 -12.50 11.53
C GLN A 3 8.15 -13.77 12.17
N ALA A 4 7.65 -13.64 13.40
CA ALA A 4 7.05 -14.75 14.14
C ALA A 4 5.75 -15.22 13.47
N ALA A 5 4.93 -14.29 12.97
CA ALA A 5 3.68 -14.62 12.28
C ALA A 5 3.89 -15.24 10.90
N ALA A 6 4.93 -14.83 10.17
CA ALA A 6 5.24 -15.32 8.82
C ALA A 6 6.25 -16.47 8.79
N ASN A 7 6.82 -16.84 9.94
CA ASN A 7 7.90 -17.84 10.08
C ASN A 7 9.06 -17.63 9.09
N LYS A 8 9.42 -16.38 8.83
CA LYS A 8 10.46 -15.97 7.88
C LYS A 8 11.28 -14.82 8.45
N PRO A 9 12.62 -14.82 8.25
CA PRO A 9 13.45 -13.70 8.66
C PRO A 9 13.15 -12.45 7.82
N LEU A 10 13.37 -11.26 8.40
CA LEU A 10 13.37 -10.02 7.63
C LEU A 10 14.73 -9.86 6.93
N GLY A 11 14.69 -9.45 5.67
CA GLY A 11 15.85 -8.93 4.96
C GLY A 11 16.01 -7.43 5.18
N THR A 12 17.17 -6.89 4.80
CA THR A 12 17.40 -5.45 4.72
C THR A 12 17.44 -5.02 3.26
N ARG A 13 16.79 -3.90 2.93
CA ARG A 13 16.76 -3.32 1.59
C ARG A 13 17.12 -1.84 1.67
N LYS A 14 17.79 -1.32 0.64
CA LYS A 14 18.21 0.10 0.53
C LYS A 14 17.48 0.87 -0.57
N ASP A 15 17.05 0.18 -1.62
CA ASP A 15 16.32 0.76 -2.76
C ASP A 15 14.90 0.19 -2.83
N PRO A 16 13.87 1.00 -3.14
CA PRO A 16 13.93 2.46 -3.33
C PRO A 16 14.10 3.24 -2.02
N VAL A 17 13.91 2.58 -0.88
CA VAL A 17 14.09 3.17 0.46
C VAL A 17 14.80 2.18 1.38
N TYR A 18 15.49 2.71 2.39
CA TYR A 18 16.02 1.88 3.47
C TYR A 18 14.88 1.32 4.32
N CYS A 19 14.79 -0.01 4.40
CA CYS A 19 13.78 -0.70 5.20
C CYS A 19 14.21 -2.11 5.59
N GLU A 20 13.51 -2.67 6.58
CA GLU A 20 13.42 -4.12 6.74
C GLU A 20 12.29 -4.64 5.86
N CYS A 21 12.45 -5.80 5.22
CA CYS A 21 11.45 -6.35 4.34
C CYS A 21 11.19 -7.84 4.60
N LEU A 22 9.92 -8.23 4.58
CA LEU A 22 9.49 -9.61 4.48
C LEU A 22 9.15 -9.90 3.01
N GLN A 23 9.97 -10.68 2.32
CA GLN A 23 9.68 -11.13 0.97
C GLN A 23 8.63 -12.25 0.99
N ILE A 24 7.52 -12.05 0.29
CA ILE A 24 6.44 -13.02 0.16
C ILE A 24 6.65 -13.85 -1.12
N HIS A 25 6.81 -13.17 -2.26
CA HIS A 25 6.97 -13.77 -3.59
C HIS A 25 7.97 -12.98 -4.43
N GLU A 26 8.65 -13.63 -5.37
CA GLU A 26 9.47 -12.96 -6.38
C GLU A 26 8.60 -12.18 -7.38
N HIS A 27 9.07 -11.03 -7.84
CA HIS A 27 8.35 -10.23 -8.83
C HIS A 27 8.36 -10.91 -10.21
N ASN A 28 7.18 -11.31 -10.70
CA ASN A 28 7.02 -11.83 -12.05
C ASN A 28 6.70 -10.71 -13.05
N VAL A 29 7.73 -10.05 -13.58
CA VAL A 29 7.61 -8.95 -14.55
C VAL A 29 6.85 -9.31 -15.82
N LYS A 30 6.83 -10.58 -16.23
CA LYS A 30 6.09 -11.03 -17.42
C LYS A 30 4.58 -10.99 -17.20
N LYS A 31 4.13 -11.25 -15.96
CA LYS A 31 2.70 -11.30 -15.60
C LYS A 31 2.22 -9.96 -15.03
N PHE A 32 3.07 -9.28 -14.29
CA PHE A 32 2.78 -8.01 -13.63
C PHE A 32 3.94 -7.05 -13.89
N PRO A 33 3.91 -6.25 -14.98
CA PRO A 33 5.08 -5.46 -15.38
C PRO A 33 5.35 -4.25 -14.48
N HIS A 34 4.44 -3.90 -13.56
CA HIS A 34 4.57 -2.72 -12.70
C HIS A 34 4.76 -3.10 -11.24
N ILE A 35 5.54 -2.28 -10.52
CA ILE A 35 5.59 -2.26 -9.07
C ILE A 35 4.83 -1.04 -8.57
N ALA A 36 4.06 -1.23 -7.50
CA ALA A 36 3.40 -0.17 -6.77
C ALA A 36 3.41 -0.49 -5.28
N TYR A 37 3.04 0.50 -4.47
CA TYR A 37 3.09 0.47 -3.02
C TYR A 37 1.69 0.73 -2.46
N HIS A 38 1.40 0.17 -1.28
CA HIS A 38 0.15 0.40 -0.55
C HIS A 38 0.46 0.71 0.91
N GLY A 39 0.22 1.96 1.30
CA GLY A 39 0.29 2.39 2.69
C GLY A 39 -0.79 1.72 3.52
N THR A 40 -0.46 1.22 4.70
CA THR A 40 -1.43 0.50 5.54
C THR A 40 -1.12 0.63 7.03
N SER A 41 -1.80 -0.16 7.86
CA SER A 41 -1.53 -0.31 9.28
C SER A 41 -1.01 -1.70 9.60
N ILE A 42 -0.07 -1.80 10.55
CA ILE A 42 0.45 -3.07 11.04
C ILE A 42 -0.66 -4.02 11.52
N LYS A 43 -1.77 -3.46 12.02
CA LYS A 43 -2.91 -4.20 12.57
C LYS A 43 -3.61 -5.08 11.53
N VAL A 44 -3.55 -4.71 10.24
CA VAL A 44 -4.27 -5.38 9.16
C VAL A 44 -3.37 -6.17 8.21
N ILE A 45 -2.04 -6.06 8.33
CA ILE A 45 -1.10 -6.76 7.44
C ILE A 45 -1.37 -8.25 7.37
N LEU A 46 -1.59 -8.93 8.50
CA LEU A 46 -1.81 -10.38 8.48
C LEU A 46 -3.09 -10.76 7.72
N SER A 47 -4.18 -10.01 7.90
CA SER A 47 -5.41 -10.24 7.11
C SER A 47 -5.15 -9.99 5.63
N ILE A 48 -4.42 -8.93 5.27
CA ILE A 48 -4.08 -8.65 3.87
C ILE A 48 -3.20 -9.75 3.28
N LEU A 49 -2.27 -10.33 4.05
CA LEU A 49 -1.44 -11.45 3.58
C LEU A 49 -2.24 -12.75 3.41
N MET A 50 -3.32 -12.96 4.17
CA MET A 50 -4.19 -14.14 4.04
C MET A 50 -5.22 -13.98 2.92
N ASP A 51 -5.86 -12.81 2.84
CA ASP A 51 -7.02 -12.56 1.98
C ASP A 51 -6.66 -11.82 0.68
N GLY A 52 -5.45 -11.27 0.60
CA GLY A 52 -5.05 -10.33 -0.43
C GLY A 52 -5.58 -8.92 -0.20
N LEU A 53 -5.27 -8.01 -1.13
CA LEU A 53 -5.93 -6.71 -1.20
C LEU A 53 -7.31 -6.89 -1.80
N VAL A 54 -8.34 -6.53 -1.05
CA VAL A 54 -9.74 -6.69 -1.46
C VAL A 54 -10.43 -5.34 -1.63
N MET A 55 -11.54 -5.33 -2.36
CA MET A 55 -12.35 -4.14 -2.51
C MET A 55 -12.96 -3.70 -1.17
N PRO A 56 -13.17 -2.39 -0.97
CA PRO A 56 -13.97 -1.89 0.14
C PRO A 56 -15.34 -2.57 0.21
N SER A 57 -15.85 -2.72 1.42
CA SER A 57 -17.04 -3.49 1.78
C SER A 57 -16.93 -5.01 1.67
N THR A 58 -15.82 -5.58 1.19
CA THR A 58 -15.60 -7.04 1.25
C THR A 58 -15.46 -7.51 2.70
N VAL A 59 -16.06 -8.67 3.02
CA VAL A 59 -15.85 -9.36 4.29
C VAL A 59 -14.71 -10.34 4.10
N VAL A 60 -13.63 -10.17 4.87
CA VAL A 60 -12.42 -11.01 4.82
C VAL A 60 -12.56 -12.24 5.72
N SER A 61 -11.64 -13.20 5.63
CA SER A 61 -11.64 -14.45 6.40
C SER A 61 -11.78 -14.27 7.92
N SER A 62 -11.30 -13.14 8.45
CA SER A 62 -11.46 -12.79 9.87
C SER A 62 -12.88 -12.35 10.26
N GLY A 63 -13.84 -12.33 9.31
CA GLY A 63 -15.20 -11.84 9.51
C GLY A 63 -15.33 -10.31 9.54
N LEU A 64 -14.21 -9.58 9.40
CA LEU A 64 -14.22 -8.12 9.38
C LEU A 64 -14.60 -7.61 8.00
N ARG A 65 -15.36 -6.51 7.95
CA ARG A 65 -15.65 -5.80 6.71
C ARG A 65 -14.57 -4.75 6.47
N VAL A 66 -13.94 -4.79 5.29
CA VAL A 66 -12.96 -3.78 4.88
C VAL A 66 -13.68 -2.46 4.64
N CYS A 67 -13.23 -1.42 5.34
CA CYS A 67 -13.70 -0.05 5.15
C CYS A 67 -12.52 0.80 4.66
N SER A 68 -12.80 1.88 3.92
CA SER A 68 -11.74 2.87 3.63
C SER A 68 -11.32 3.50 4.95
N PRO A 69 -10.04 3.36 5.37
CA PRO A 69 -9.58 3.91 6.64
C PRO A 69 -9.14 5.37 6.52
N THR A 70 -9.03 5.91 5.30
CA THR A 70 -8.37 7.19 5.05
C THR A 70 -9.38 8.35 5.09
N PRO A 71 -9.08 9.44 5.81
CA PRO A 71 -9.89 10.65 5.78
C PRO A 71 -9.80 11.38 4.43
N ILE A 72 -8.79 11.06 3.61
CA ILE A 72 -8.54 11.63 2.29
C ILE A 72 -9.51 11.03 1.26
N ILE A 73 -9.80 9.73 1.36
CA ILE A 73 -10.58 8.98 0.35
C ILE A 73 -11.85 8.38 0.99
N GLN A 74 -12.91 9.19 1.07
CA GLN A 74 -14.15 8.84 1.77
C GLN A 74 -15.21 8.19 0.85
N ARG A 75 -15.96 7.23 1.41
CA ARG A 75 -17.07 6.54 0.71
C ARG A 75 -18.19 7.52 0.36
N GLY A 76 -18.83 7.28 -0.79
CA GLY A 76 -19.96 8.07 -1.29
C GLY A 76 -19.57 9.41 -1.92
N ILE A 77 -18.28 9.78 -1.88
CA ILE A 77 -17.78 11.00 -2.52
C ILE A 77 -17.41 10.71 -3.98
N SER A 78 -17.87 11.59 -4.87
CA SER A 78 -17.45 11.57 -6.28
C SER A 78 -16.17 12.37 -6.46
N ALA A 79 -15.20 11.81 -7.19
CA ALA A 79 -13.97 12.50 -7.56
C ALA A 79 -13.55 12.06 -8.98
N PHE A 80 -12.97 12.99 -9.75
CA PHE A 80 -12.48 12.73 -11.12
C PHE A 80 -13.52 12.07 -12.05
N GLY A 81 -14.80 12.42 -11.89
CA GLY A 81 -15.90 11.84 -12.67
C GLY A 81 -16.32 10.42 -12.26
N ILE A 82 -15.77 9.87 -11.18
CA ILE A 82 -16.10 8.54 -10.64
C ILE A 82 -16.98 8.70 -9.41
N GLN A 83 -18.14 8.05 -9.42
CA GLN A 83 -19.02 7.96 -8.25
C GLN A 83 -18.43 6.98 -7.22
N ASP A 84 -18.49 7.35 -5.94
CA ASP A 84 -17.89 6.60 -4.83
C ASP A 84 -16.44 6.21 -5.16
N PHE A 85 -15.61 7.23 -5.41
CA PHE A 85 -14.22 7.06 -5.84
C PHE A 85 -13.45 6.12 -4.91
N ALA A 86 -13.73 6.22 -3.61
CA ALA A 86 -13.19 5.38 -2.55
C ALA A 86 -13.50 3.88 -2.68
N ASN A 87 -14.43 3.47 -3.55
CA ASN A 87 -14.70 2.07 -3.86
C ASN A 87 -13.64 1.52 -4.84
N GLY A 88 -12.40 1.42 -4.38
CA GLY A 88 -11.26 0.94 -5.16
C GLY A 88 -10.12 0.48 -4.25
N ILE A 89 -9.18 -0.27 -4.81
CA ILE A 89 -7.88 -0.54 -4.20
C ILE A 89 -6.93 0.55 -4.67
N PHE A 90 -6.29 1.24 -3.73
CA PHE A 90 -5.38 2.34 -4.02
C PHE A 90 -3.94 1.91 -3.80
N VAL A 91 -3.10 2.12 -4.81
CA VAL A 91 -1.66 1.92 -4.75
C VAL A 91 -0.95 3.12 -5.39
N SER A 92 0.37 3.21 -5.27
CA SER A 92 1.17 4.27 -5.89
C SER A 92 2.48 3.73 -6.43
N PRO A 93 3.01 4.25 -7.55
CA PRO A 93 4.39 3.96 -7.93
C PRO A 93 5.42 4.55 -6.93
N SER A 94 4.99 5.43 -6.01
CA SER A 94 5.85 6.01 -4.99
C SER A 94 5.66 5.34 -3.61
N VAL A 95 6.76 4.81 -3.09
CA VAL A 95 6.83 4.35 -1.70
C VAL A 95 6.74 5.51 -0.70
N HIS A 96 7.25 6.69 -1.07
CA HIS A 96 7.23 7.87 -0.20
C HIS A 96 5.81 8.38 -0.01
N TYR A 97 5.04 8.47 -1.09
CA TYR A 97 3.62 8.83 -1.07
C TYR A 97 2.81 7.85 -0.23
N CYS A 98 3.02 6.55 -0.42
CA CYS A 98 2.35 5.54 0.38
C CYS A 98 2.80 5.49 1.84
N SER A 99 3.98 6.03 2.17
CA SER A 99 4.47 6.15 3.55
C SER A 99 3.99 7.42 4.26
N ASP A 100 3.32 8.33 3.56
CA ASP A 100 2.77 9.55 4.15
C ASP A 100 1.74 9.22 5.27
N PRO A 101 1.70 9.98 6.38
CA PRO A 101 0.76 9.74 7.48
C PRO A 101 -0.73 9.73 7.07
N GLY A 102 -1.09 10.31 5.92
CA GLY A 102 -2.43 10.23 5.35
C GLY A 102 -2.82 8.85 4.83
N TYR A 103 -1.83 7.99 4.52
CA TYR A 103 -2.02 6.67 3.92
C TYR A 103 -1.50 5.50 4.76
N ALA A 104 -0.45 5.70 5.56
CA ALA A 104 0.11 4.66 6.40
C ALA A 104 0.16 5.05 7.88
N ALA A 105 -0.17 4.09 8.74
CA ALA A 105 -0.13 4.28 10.19
C ALA A 105 1.19 3.76 10.75
N THR A 106 1.94 4.63 11.43
CA THR A 106 3.15 4.27 12.16
C THR A 106 2.84 3.29 13.30
N PHE A 107 3.80 2.42 13.63
CA PHE A 107 3.75 1.57 14.82
C PHE A 107 5.12 1.47 15.49
N THR A 108 5.11 1.08 16.77
CA THR A 108 6.33 0.92 17.56
C THR A 108 6.69 -0.56 17.72
N ASP A 109 7.97 -0.89 17.52
CA ASP A 109 8.55 -2.22 17.75
C ASP A 109 9.87 -2.06 18.50
N GLY A 110 9.84 -2.26 19.82
CA GLY A 110 10.93 -1.87 20.73
C GLY A 110 11.13 -0.35 20.71
N ASP A 111 12.36 0.10 20.48
CA ASP A 111 12.72 1.52 20.41
C ASP A 111 12.53 2.14 19.01
N ARG A 112 11.98 1.37 18.06
CA ARG A 112 11.84 1.77 16.66
C ARG A 112 10.42 2.20 16.36
N CYS A 113 10.28 3.32 15.65
CA CYS A 113 9.02 3.72 15.03
C CYS A 113 9.09 3.37 13.54
N LEU A 114 8.15 2.57 13.05
CA LEU A 114 8.16 1.97 11.72
C LEU A 114 6.86 2.30 10.98
N ILE A 115 6.94 2.41 9.66
CA ILE A 115 5.81 2.59 8.74
C ILE A 115 5.66 1.31 7.92
N PRO A 116 4.50 0.63 8.00
CA PRO A 116 4.23 -0.55 7.20
C PRO A 116 3.70 -0.15 5.81
N VAL A 117 4.39 -0.60 4.77
CA VAL A 117 3.99 -0.42 3.37
C VAL A 117 4.03 -1.78 2.68
N LEU A 118 2.99 -2.12 1.92
CA LEU A 118 3.03 -3.31 1.06
C LEU A 118 3.65 -2.92 -0.28
N GLU A 119 4.58 -3.75 -0.76
CA GLU A 119 5.05 -3.70 -2.14
C GLU A 119 4.25 -4.71 -2.96
N CYS A 120 3.72 -4.25 -4.09
CA CYS A 120 2.77 -4.97 -4.89
C CYS A 120 3.20 -4.99 -6.36
N SER A 121 3.00 -6.14 -7.00
CA SER A 121 3.07 -6.31 -8.45
C SER A 121 1.70 -6.04 -9.06
N VAL A 122 1.66 -5.22 -10.11
CA VAL A 122 0.42 -4.75 -10.76
C VAL A 122 0.40 -5.12 -12.24
N LYS A 123 -0.75 -5.59 -12.73
CA LYS A 123 -0.94 -5.92 -14.15
C LYS A 123 -0.93 -4.66 -15.00
N LYS A 124 -0.52 -4.81 -16.25
CA LYS A 124 -0.66 -3.74 -17.24
C LYS A 124 -2.13 -3.42 -17.45
N ASP A 125 -2.44 -2.15 -17.69
CA ASP A 125 -3.77 -1.66 -18.08
C ASP A 125 -4.89 -1.99 -17.07
N SER A 126 -4.54 -2.34 -15.83
CA SER A 126 -5.50 -2.74 -14.79
C SER A 126 -5.78 -1.67 -13.73
N PHE A 127 -5.22 -0.49 -13.91
CA PHE A 127 -5.36 0.65 -13.01
C PHE A 127 -5.65 1.92 -13.80
N GLN A 128 -6.26 2.89 -13.13
CA GLN A 128 -6.35 4.27 -13.60
C GLN A 128 -5.49 5.13 -12.68
N ALA A 129 -4.71 6.05 -13.27
CA ALA A 129 -3.85 6.96 -12.52
C ALA A 129 -4.56 8.30 -12.31
N PHE A 130 -4.38 8.86 -11.12
CA PHE A 130 -4.98 10.10 -10.68
C PHE A 130 -3.93 11.03 -10.05
N PRO A 131 -4.20 12.34 -10.03
CA PRO A 131 -3.39 13.28 -9.28
C PRO A 131 -3.35 12.98 -7.79
N CYS A 132 -2.32 13.48 -7.12
CA CYS A 132 -2.18 13.50 -5.67
C CYS A 132 -3.45 14.06 -5.00
N MET A 133 -4.03 13.30 -4.07
CA MET A 133 -5.16 13.76 -3.27
C MET A 133 -4.75 14.22 -1.86
N ALA A 134 -3.50 14.02 -1.45
CA ALA A 134 -2.98 14.46 -0.18
C ALA A 134 -2.52 15.93 -0.24
N PRO A 135 -3.28 16.89 0.35
CA PRO A 135 -3.01 18.32 0.17
C PRO A 135 -1.70 18.80 0.79
N THR A 136 -1.18 18.07 1.78
CA THR A 136 0.06 18.40 2.50
C THR A 136 1.26 17.60 2.02
N TYR A 137 1.07 16.70 1.06
CA TYR A 137 2.16 15.86 0.57
C TYR A 137 3.17 16.70 -0.23
N LYS A 138 4.44 16.55 0.12
CA LYS A 138 5.55 17.17 -0.62
C LYS A 138 6.20 16.09 -1.50
N PRO A 139 6.09 16.18 -2.82
CA PRO A 139 6.59 15.14 -3.71
C PRO A 139 8.12 15.09 -3.69
N HIS A 140 8.63 13.87 -3.81
CA HIS A 140 10.05 13.65 -4.09
C HIS A 140 10.37 14.06 -5.55
N PRO A 141 11.63 14.44 -5.85
CA PRO A 141 12.01 15.03 -7.14
C PRO A 141 11.62 14.23 -8.41
N ASN A 142 11.43 12.92 -8.29
CA ASN A 142 11.16 12.02 -9.42
C ASN A 142 9.71 11.54 -9.49
N GLU A 143 8.80 12.13 -8.71
CA GLU A 143 7.41 11.71 -8.64
C GLU A 143 6.52 12.51 -9.58
N GLU A 144 5.73 11.79 -10.39
CA GLU A 144 4.72 12.42 -11.24
C GLU A 144 3.42 12.63 -10.45
N ILE A 145 3.27 13.82 -9.86
CA ILE A 145 2.13 14.13 -8.98
C ILE A 145 0.78 14.03 -9.66
N ASN A 146 0.70 14.16 -11.00
CA ASN A 146 -0.58 14.09 -11.72
C ASN A 146 -1.00 12.64 -12.01
N ALA A 147 -0.15 11.65 -11.69
CA ALA A 147 -0.39 10.23 -11.93
C ALA A 147 0.12 9.34 -10.78
N ILE A 148 0.24 9.90 -9.56
CA ILE A 148 0.83 9.23 -8.40
C ILE A 148 -0.15 8.29 -7.68
N GLU A 149 -1.46 8.45 -7.86
CA GLU A 149 -2.47 7.62 -7.21
C GLU A 149 -3.09 6.65 -8.20
N TRP A 150 -2.84 5.36 -8.05
CA TRP A 150 -3.37 4.31 -8.92
C TRP A 150 -4.55 3.62 -8.26
N ARG A 151 -5.70 3.66 -8.93
CA ARG A 151 -6.93 3.00 -8.48
C ARG A 151 -7.19 1.75 -9.29
N LEU A 152 -7.39 0.63 -8.62
CA LEU A 152 -7.76 -0.66 -9.19
C LEU A 152 -9.16 -1.06 -8.71
N THR A 153 -9.90 -1.76 -9.56
CA THR A 153 -11.22 -2.33 -9.23
C THR A 153 -11.24 -3.86 -9.30
N ASN A 154 -10.13 -4.47 -9.70
CA ASN A 154 -9.98 -5.93 -9.79
C ASN A 154 -8.85 -6.41 -8.87
N PRO A 155 -9.15 -7.01 -7.71
CA PRO A 155 -8.17 -7.63 -6.83
C PRO A 155 -7.22 -8.62 -7.50
N ALA A 156 -7.68 -9.36 -8.53
CA ALA A 156 -6.84 -10.34 -9.23
C ALA A 156 -5.78 -9.71 -10.17
N ALA A 157 -5.73 -8.37 -10.23
CA ALA A 157 -4.74 -7.61 -10.98
C ALA A 157 -3.57 -7.10 -10.12
N ILE A 158 -3.58 -7.42 -8.83
CA ILE A 158 -2.55 -7.04 -7.88
C ILE A 158 -2.07 -8.28 -7.10
N GLU A 159 -0.76 -8.35 -6.85
CA GLU A 159 -0.13 -9.40 -6.05
C GLU A 159 0.80 -8.74 -5.03
N ILE A 160 0.69 -9.11 -3.76
CA ILE A 160 1.59 -8.60 -2.71
C ILE A 160 2.89 -9.40 -2.79
N ILE A 161 4.00 -8.71 -3.01
CA ILE A 161 5.31 -9.38 -3.14
C ILE A 161 6.20 -9.17 -1.92
N SER A 162 6.03 -8.08 -1.18
CA SER A 162 6.77 -7.82 0.05
C SER A 162 5.99 -6.96 1.03
N VAL A 163 6.33 -7.10 2.32
CA VAL A 163 5.98 -6.14 3.37
C VAL A 163 7.24 -5.35 3.70
N LEU A 164 7.19 -4.03 3.54
CA LEU A 164 8.26 -3.11 3.88
C LEU A 164 7.98 -2.46 5.24
N LEU A 165 9.00 -2.42 6.09
CA LEU A 165 8.98 -1.76 7.39
C LEU A 165 10.00 -0.62 7.35
N ILE A 166 9.51 0.57 7.02
CA ILE A 166 10.32 1.75 6.80
C ILE A 166 10.52 2.47 8.14
N PRO A 167 11.75 2.71 8.61
CA PRO A 167 11.98 3.44 9.84
C PRO A 167 11.60 4.92 9.69
N VAL A 168 10.90 5.46 10.68
CA VAL A 168 10.67 6.90 10.81
C VAL A 168 11.99 7.54 11.24
N MET A 169 12.61 8.28 10.33
CA MET A 169 13.80 9.08 10.67
C MET A 169 13.34 10.24 11.54
N LYS A 170 13.94 10.38 12.74
CA LYS A 170 13.79 11.62 13.51
C LYS A 170 14.44 12.74 12.69
N SER A 171 13.66 13.78 12.41
CA SER A 171 14.17 15.03 11.82
C SER A 171 15.01 15.80 12.83
#